data_AF-F7XU61-F1
#
_entry.id   AF-F7XU61-F1
#
_cell.length_a   1.000
_cell.length_b   1.000
_cell.length_c   1.000
_cell.angle_alpha   90.00
_cell.angle_beta   90.00
_cell.angle_gamma   90.00
#
_symmetry.space_group_name_H-M   'P 1'
#
loop_
_entity.id
_entity.type
_entity.pdbx_description
1 polymer ?
#
loop_
_entity_poly.entity_id
_entity_poly.type
_entity_poly.pdbx_seq_one_letter_code
_entity_poly.pdbx_strand_id
1 'polypeptide(L)'
;MFAPAVDYVVGGSPNTLTEADFNRDGKLDVVSPSCNTSSVSILLGKGDGTFQAATLYGIGKGNPWQVAVGDFSIGMVRQIW
;
A
#
# COMPACT_ATOMS: atom_id res chain seq x y z
N MET A 1 15.60 18.23 -14.35
CA MET A 1 16.35 16.95 -14.29
C MET A 1 15.64 16.08 -13.27
N PHE A 2 15.28 14.84 -13.63
CA PHE A 2 14.65 13.91 -12.68
C PHE A 2 15.73 13.19 -11.88
N ALA A 3 15.40 12.79 -10.65
CA ALA A 3 16.25 11.90 -9.87
C ALA A 3 16.39 10.55 -10.59
N PRO A 4 17.50 9.81 -10.38
CA PRO A 4 17.64 8.47 -10.90
C PRO A 4 16.50 7.57 -10.40
N ALA A 5 16.04 6.66 -11.26
CA ALA A 5 15.03 5.68 -10.89
C ALA A 5 15.54 4.77 -9.77
N VAL A 6 14.64 4.39 -8.86
CA VAL A 6 14.90 3.44 -7.77
C VAL A 6 13.93 2.29 -7.91
N ASP A 7 14.46 1.07 -7.95
CA ASP A 7 13.66 -0.14 -8.09
C ASP A 7 13.26 -0.71 -6.70
N TYR A 8 12.00 -1.13 -6.59
CA TYR A 8 11.46 -1.76 -5.39
C TYR A 8 10.90 -3.14 -5.70
N VAL A 9 11.42 -4.16 -5.02
CA VAL A 9 10.94 -5.54 -5.15
C VAL A 9 9.60 -5.69 -4.42
N VAL A 10 8.59 -6.17 -5.14
CA VAL A 10 7.25 -6.50 -4.62
C VAL A 10 6.91 -7.97 -4.90
N GLY A 11 5.75 -8.43 -4.43
CA GLY A 11 5.25 -9.76 -4.74
C GLY A 11 5.04 -10.01 -6.25
N GLY A 12 4.90 -11.27 -6.63
CA GLY A 12 4.95 -11.69 -8.03
C GLY A 12 3.76 -11.19 -8.86
N SER A 13 4.07 -10.61 -10.03
CA SER A 13 3.12 -10.07 -11.01
C SER A 13 2.15 -9.04 -10.40
N PRO A 14 2.63 -7.82 -10.10
CA PRO A 14 1.75 -6.74 -9.68
C PRO A 14 0.84 -6.36 -10.85
N ASN A 15 -0.47 -6.49 -10.63
CA ASN A 15 -1.46 -6.14 -11.67
C ASN A 15 -1.93 -4.69 -11.55
N THR A 16 -1.90 -4.13 -10.34
CA THR A 16 -2.36 -2.78 -10.02
C THR A 16 -1.49 -2.16 -8.94
N LEU A 17 -1.51 -0.83 -8.82
CA LEU A 17 -0.89 -0.08 -7.73
C LEU A 17 -1.92 0.87 -7.11
N THR A 18 -1.80 1.14 -5.81
CA THR A 18 -2.62 2.15 -5.13
C THR A 18 -1.75 2.95 -4.17
N GLU A 19 -2.00 4.26 -4.13
CA GLU A 19 -1.24 5.23 -3.34
C GLU A 19 -2.16 5.87 -2.30
N ALA A 20 -1.72 5.92 -1.04
CA ALA A 20 -2.38 6.63 0.05
C ALA A 20 -1.41 6.76 1.24
N ASP A 21 -1.73 7.57 2.24
CA ASP A 21 -1.03 7.53 3.53
C ASP A 21 -1.67 6.45 4.41
N PHE A 22 -1.08 5.24 4.43
CA PHE A 22 -1.66 4.08 5.13
C PHE A 22 -1.30 4.06 6.61
N ASN A 23 -0.16 4.64 6.99
CA ASN A 23 0.33 4.65 8.37
C ASN A 23 0.03 5.98 9.13
N ARG A 24 -0.55 6.96 8.44
CA ARG A 24 -0.93 8.30 8.95
C ARG A 24 0.26 9.15 9.37
N ASP A 25 1.40 9.01 8.70
CA ASP A 25 2.61 9.79 8.98
C ASP A 25 2.75 11.05 8.11
N GLY A 26 1.78 11.30 7.23
CA GLY A 26 1.75 12.43 6.32
C GLY A 26 2.57 12.22 5.04
N LYS A 27 3.07 11.01 4.79
CA LYS A 27 3.82 10.65 3.59
C LYS A 27 3.01 9.70 2.73
N LEU A 28 3.23 9.80 1.42
CA LEU A 28 2.56 8.93 0.46
C LEU A 28 3.20 7.55 0.51
N ASP A 29 2.40 6.53 0.78
CA ASP A 29 2.77 5.12 0.72
C ASP A 29 2.21 4.46 -0.55
N VAL A 30 2.74 3.29 -0.90
CA VAL A 30 2.30 2.48 -2.04
C VAL A 30 1.89 1.09 -1.59
N VAL A 31 0.78 0.60 -2.14
CA VAL A 31 0.31 -0.78 -1.98
C VAL A 31 0.20 -1.45 -3.35
N SER A 32 0.70 -2.69 -3.42
CA SER A 32 0.72 -3.51 -4.63
C SER A 32 0.17 -4.91 -4.34
N PRO A 33 -1.05 -5.26 -4.80
CA PRO A 33 -1.51 -6.65 -4.77
C PRO A 33 -0.73 -7.52 -5.74
N SER A 34 -0.48 -8.75 -5.33
CA SER A 34 0.16 -9.79 -6.13
C SER A 34 -0.78 -10.98 -6.26
N CYS A 35 -1.34 -11.16 -7.45
CA CYS A 35 -2.27 -12.25 -7.74
C CYS A 35 -1.62 -13.62 -7.58
N ASN A 36 -0.37 -13.75 -8.05
CA ASN A 36 0.33 -15.03 -8.15
C ASN A 36 0.81 -15.56 -6.80
N THR A 37 1.11 -14.65 -5.88
CA THR A 37 1.60 -15.00 -4.53
C THR A 37 0.52 -14.87 -3.46
N SER A 38 -0.73 -14.56 -3.85
CA SER A 38 -1.85 -14.28 -2.93
C SER A 38 -1.42 -13.40 -1.76
N SER A 39 -0.78 -12.28 -2.08
CA SER A 39 -0.20 -11.38 -1.10
C SER A 39 -0.34 -9.93 -1.52
N VAL A 40 -0.12 -9.04 -0.56
CA VAL A 40 -0.09 -7.59 -0.76
C VAL A 40 1.27 -7.07 -0.27
N SER A 41 1.95 -6.30 -1.10
CA SER A 41 3.14 -5.55 -0.73
C SER A 41 2.77 -4.14 -0.29
N ILE A 42 3.28 -3.69 0.85
CA ILE A 42 3.15 -2.30 1.33
C ILE A 42 4.54 -1.67 1.39
N LEU A 43 4.70 -0.51 0.76
CA LEU A 43 5.92 0.27 0.72
C LEU A 43 5.64 1.63 1.37
N LEU A 44 6.27 1.87 2.51
CA LEU A 44 6.07 3.12 3.25
C LEU A 44 6.91 4.25 2.65
N GLY A 45 6.31 5.42 2.48
CA GLY A 45 6.96 6.62 1.97
C GLY A 45 8.01 7.16 2.94
N LYS A 46 9.11 7.68 2.39
CA LYS A 46 10.10 8.44 3.19
C LYS A 46 9.83 9.95 3.19
N GLY A 47 9.03 10.43 2.24
CA GLY A 47 8.68 11.85 2.07
C GLY A 47 9.60 12.59 1.09
N ASP A 48 10.60 11.92 0.53
CA ASP A 48 11.58 12.46 -0.43
C ASP A 48 11.37 11.90 -1.86
N GLY A 49 10.22 11.27 -2.11
CA GLY A 49 9.92 10.56 -3.36
C GLY A 49 10.47 9.13 -3.41
N THR A 50 11.07 8.63 -2.33
CA THR A 50 11.51 7.23 -2.18
C THR A 50 10.68 6.47 -1.14
N PHE A 51 10.70 5.14 -1.23
CA PHE A 51 10.00 4.23 -0.34
C PHE A 51 10.98 3.38 0.50
N GLN A 52 10.47 2.82 1.58
CA GLN A 52 11.12 1.75 2.35
C GLN A 52 11.01 0.41 1.62
N ALA A 53 11.72 -0.61 2.13
CA ALA A 53 11.58 -1.96 1.61
C ALA A 53 10.14 -2.47 1.76
N ALA A 54 9.66 -3.22 0.77
CA ALA A 54 8.31 -3.74 0.77
C ALA A 54 8.09 -4.72 1.93
N THR A 55 7.01 -4.52 2.69
CA THR A 55 6.50 -5.51 3.64
C THR A 55 5.43 -6.34 2.97
N LEU A 56 5.51 -7.66 3.09
CA LEU A 56 4.61 -8.60 2.42
C LEU A 56 3.58 -9.16 3.41
N TYR A 57 2.30 -9.04 3.06
CA TYR A 57 1.19 -9.59 3.83
C TYR A 57 0.48 -10.66 3.01
N GLY A 58 0.48 -11.91 3.49
CA GLY A 58 -0.29 -12.99 2.90
C GLY A 58 -1.78 -12.81 3.19
N ILE A 59 -2.63 -12.92 2.16
CA ILE A 59 -4.08 -12.72 2.30
C ILE A 59 -4.87 -14.04 2.29
N GLY A 60 -4.19 -15.19 2.39
CA GLY A 60 -4.80 -16.52 2.30
C GLY A 60 -5.03 -16.98 0.85
N LYS A 61 -5.77 -18.07 0.62
CA LYS A 61 -6.08 -18.53 -0.74
C LYS A 61 -7.06 -17.57 -1.41
N GLY A 62 -6.59 -16.88 -2.44
CA GLY A 62 -7.39 -16.01 -3.31
C GLY A 62 -6.54 -15.33 -4.37
N ASN A 63 -7.16 -14.93 -5.48
CA ASN A 63 -6.52 -14.17 -6.55
C ASN A 63 -6.95 -12.69 -6.43
N PRO A 64 -6.19 -11.83 -5.73
CA PRO A 64 -6.54 -10.43 -5.59
C PRO A 64 -6.32 -9.68 -6.90
N TRP A 65 -7.35 -9.55 -7.74
CA TRP A 65 -7.26 -8.81 -9.00
C TRP A 65 -7.24 -7.29 -8.83
N GLN A 66 -7.76 -6.78 -7.71
CA GLN A 66 -7.87 -5.34 -7.45
C GLN A 66 -7.74 -5.06 -5.95
N VAL A 67 -7.11 -3.92 -5.63
CA VAL A 67 -7.17 -3.31 -4.29
C VAL A 67 -7.92 -1.99 -4.43
N ALA A 68 -8.94 -1.80 -3.61
CA ALA A 68 -9.60 -0.51 -3.44
C ALA A 68 -9.22 0.03 -2.06
N VAL A 69 -8.80 1.28 -2.02
CA VAL A 69 -8.48 1.98 -0.76
C VAL A 69 -9.62 2.95 -0.47
N GLY A 70 -10.17 2.82 0.73
CA GLY A 70 -11.16 3.75 1.26
C GLY A 70 -10.95 3.88 2.76
N ASP A 71 -11.10 5.10 3.28
CA ASP A 71 -11.16 5.35 4.71
C ASP A 71 -12.53 4.89 5.23
N PHE A 72 -12.60 3.66 5.73
CA PHE A 72 -13.76 3.16 6.48
C PHE A 72 -13.65 3.56 7.95
N SER A 73 -13.43 4.84 8.23
CA SER A 73 -13.68 5.39 9.55
C SER A 73 -15.18 5.26 9.81
N ILE A 74 -15.58 4.22 10.55
CA ILE A 74 -16.88 4.25 11.22
C ILE A 74 -16.89 5.54 12.03
N GLY A 75 -17.87 6.40 11.72
CA GLY A 75 -17.87 7.78 12.17
C GLY A 75 -17.61 7.90 13.67
N MET A 76 -16.89 8.96 14.02
CA MET A 76 -16.76 9.45 15.39
C MET A 76 -18.04 9.22 16.19
N VAL A 77 -18.03 8.27 17.14
CA VAL A 77 -19.01 8.32 18.23
C VAL A 77 -18.48 9.36 19.21
N ARG A 78 -18.71 10.65 18.92
CA ARG A 78 -18.72 11.64 19.98
C ARG A 78 -20.02 11.43 20.74
N GLN A 79 -19.98 10.59 21.76
CA GLN A 79 -21.03 10.60 22.77
C GLN A 79 -20.79 11.84 23.64
N ILE A 80 -21.56 12.88 23.36
CA ILE A 80 -21.87 13.95 24.31
C ILE A 80 -23.28 13.61 24.76
N TRP A 81 -23.43 13.09 25.98
CA TRP A 81 -24.29 13.58 27.06
C TRP A 81 -23.71 13.00 28.35
#